data_AF-A0A925JER5-F1
#
_entry.id   AF-A0A925JER5-F1
#
_cell.length_a   1.000
_cell.length_b   1.000
_cell.length_c   1.000
_cell.angle_alpha   90.00
_cell.angle_beta   90.00
_cell.angle_gamma   90.00
#
_symmetry.space_group_name_H-M   'P 1'
#
loop_
_entity.id
_entity.type
_entity.pdbx_description
1 polymer ?
#
loop_
_entity_poly.entity_id
_entity_poly.type
_entity_poly.pdbx_seq_one_letter_code
_entity_poly.pdbx_strand_id
1 'polypeptide(L)'
;MEDNTGQAPAESGGEVDDRGTTQTEGRAILKKLRDAGFEGSDEKLALALGRPVEEVQGWTGGAETVDDDVIMKARGIAKERGIEIE
;
A
#
# COMPACT_ATOMS: atom_id res chain seq x y z
N MET A 1 10.81 -23.32 -37.99
CA MET A 1 10.18 -22.06 -37.58
C MET A 1 9.96 -22.18 -36.09
N GLU A 2 10.63 -21.31 -35.35
CA GLU A 2 10.81 -21.41 -33.91
C GLU A 2 9.47 -21.31 -33.17
N ASP A 3 9.22 -22.28 -32.30
CA ASP A 3 8.39 -22.10 -31.12
C ASP A 3 9.04 -21.01 -30.26
N ASN A 4 8.32 -19.93 -30.01
CA ASN A 4 8.53 -19.13 -28.80
C ASN A 4 7.23 -18.44 -28.40
N THR A 5 6.48 -19.19 -27.61
CA THR A 5 5.45 -18.75 -26.67
C THR A 5 5.96 -17.61 -25.81
N GLY A 6 5.76 -16.36 -26.25
CA GLY A 6 5.93 -15.17 -25.43
C GLY A 6 4.64 -14.83 -24.68
N GLN A 7 4.12 -15.76 -23.88
CA GLN A 7 3.10 -15.47 -22.89
C GLN A 7 3.73 -14.51 -21.86
N ALA A 8 3.17 -13.30 -21.72
CA ALA A 8 3.65 -12.27 -20.79
C ALA A 8 3.77 -12.79 -19.34
N PRO A 9 4.78 -12.38 -18.55
CA PRO A 9 4.59 -12.25 -17.13
C PRO A 9 4.04 -10.84 -16.85
N ALA A 10 2.86 -10.83 -16.24
CA ALA A 10 2.26 -9.65 -15.65
C ALA A 10 3.13 -9.13 -14.47
N GLU A 11 2.98 -7.83 -14.20
CA GLU A 11 3.34 -7.15 -12.95
C GLU A 11 4.84 -6.99 -12.65
N SER A 12 5.50 -6.03 -13.30
CA SER A 12 6.65 -5.35 -12.70
C SER A 12 6.17 -4.45 -11.56
N GLY A 13 5.64 -5.06 -10.49
CA GLY A 13 5.38 -4.39 -9.21
C GLY A 13 6.73 -4.16 -8.54
N GLY A 14 7.32 -3.00 -8.78
CA GLY A 14 8.55 -2.58 -8.12
C GLY A 14 8.41 -2.59 -6.60
N GLU A 15 9.55 -2.70 -5.93
CA GLU A 15 9.64 -2.45 -4.49
C GLU A 15 9.20 -1.00 -4.24
N VAL A 16 8.25 -0.84 -3.31
CA VAL A 16 7.67 0.42 -2.85
C VAL A 16 8.61 1.08 -1.85
N ASP A 17 9.57 0.39 -1.25
CA ASP A 17 10.51 1.00 -0.30
C ASP A 17 11.87 0.29 -0.26
N ASP A 18 12.78 0.82 0.55
CA ASP A 18 14.12 0.29 0.78
C ASP A 18 14.16 -1.05 1.54
N ARG A 19 13.01 -1.52 2.01
CA ARG A 19 12.85 -2.81 2.71
C ARG A 19 12.41 -3.93 1.79
N GLY A 20 12.24 -3.65 0.49
CA GLY A 20 11.76 -4.61 -0.49
C GLY A 20 10.25 -4.85 -0.42
N THR A 21 9.48 -3.91 0.15
CA THR A 21 8.02 -4.04 0.25
C THR A 21 7.42 -3.99 -1.15
N THR A 22 6.74 -5.04 -1.59
CA THR A 22 6.07 -5.04 -2.89
C THR A 22 4.82 -4.17 -2.90
N GLN A 23 4.29 -3.84 -4.09
CA GLN A 23 3.01 -3.11 -4.21
C GLN A 23 1.85 -3.81 -3.46
N THR A 24 1.83 -5.13 -3.48
CA THR A 24 0.80 -5.95 -2.80
C THR A 24 0.94 -5.85 -1.29
N GLU A 25 2.16 -5.94 -0.77
CA GLU A 25 2.44 -5.80 0.66
C GLU A 25 2.17 -4.37 1.14
N GLY A 26 2.57 -3.35 0.37
CA GLY A 26 2.27 -1.95 0.68
C GLY A 26 0.76 -1.69 0.78
N ARG A 27 -0.02 -2.25 -0.14
CA ARG A 27 -1.49 -2.20 -0.07
C ARG A 27 -2.02 -2.91 1.17
N ALA A 28 -1.47 -4.07 1.52
CA ALA A 28 -1.89 -4.83 2.69
C ALA A 28 -1.59 -4.06 3.99
N ILE A 29 -0.43 -3.41 4.09
CA ILE A 29 -0.05 -2.52 5.20
C ILE A 29 -1.09 -1.41 5.37
N LEU A 30 -1.44 -0.72 4.28
CA LEU A 30 -2.44 0.36 4.32
C LEU A 30 -3.81 -0.12 4.79
N LYS A 31 -4.28 -1.27 4.29
CA LYS A 31 -5.54 -1.88 4.73
C LYS A 31 -5.51 -2.26 6.21
N LYS A 32 -4.44 -2.92 6.66
CA LYS A 32 -4.29 -3.35 8.05
C LYS A 32 -4.27 -2.15 8.99
N LEU A 33 -3.54 -1.09 8.63
CA LEU A 33 -3.52 0.16 9.39
C LEU A 33 -4.91 0.83 9.42
N ARG A 34 -5.61 0.90 8.30
CA ARG A 34 -6.98 1.43 8.25
C ARG A 34 -7.93 0.68 9.17
N ASP A 35 -7.94 -0.65 9.07
CA ASP A 35 -8.90 -1.49 9.77
C ASP A 35 -8.62 -1.50 11.28
N ALA A 36 -7.36 -1.62 11.68
CA ALA A 36 -6.97 -1.68 13.09
C ALA A 36 -6.84 -0.32 13.76
N GLY A 37 -6.42 0.73 13.02
CA GLY A 37 -6.09 2.04 13.56
C GLY A 37 -7.13 3.13 13.34
N PHE A 38 -8.06 2.91 12.40
CA PHE A 38 -8.97 3.94 11.91
C PHE A 38 -10.39 3.43 11.69
N GLU A 39 -10.78 2.34 12.36
CA GLU A 39 -12.15 1.77 12.32
C GLU A 39 -12.62 1.44 10.89
N GLY A 40 -11.68 1.10 9.99
CA GLY A 40 -11.99 0.82 8.59
C GLY A 40 -12.35 2.06 7.76
N SER A 41 -12.15 3.27 8.28
CA SER A 41 -12.47 4.52 7.59
C SER A 41 -11.30 5.02 6.74
N ASP A 42 -11.50 5.07 5.42
CA ASP A 42 -10.54 5.67 4.48
C ASP A 42 -10.33 7.17 4.78
N GLU A 43 -11.38 7.90 5.18
CA GLU A 43 -11.29 9.33 5.55
C GLU A 43 -10.37 9.55 6.75
N LYS A 44 -10.49 8.73 7.81
CA LYS A 44 -9.65 8.83 9.00
C LYS A 44 -8.20 8.46 8.69
N LEU A 45 -7.97 7.44 7.86
CA LEU A 45 -6.64 7.09 7.38
C LEU A 45 -6.03 8.22 6.54
N ALA A 46 -6.80 8.78 5.60
CA ALA A 46 -6.39 9.88 4.74
C ALA A 46 -5.96 11.11 5.54
N LEU A 47 -6.74 11.48 6.57
CA LEU A 47 -6.39 12.56 7.50
C LEU A 47 -5.07 12.28 8.24
N ALA A 48 -4.84 11.05 8.69
CA ALA A 48 -3.61 10.70 9.39
C ALA A 48 -2.39 10.65 8.46
N LEU A 49 -2.59 10.22 7.20
CA LEU A 49 -1.55 10.24 6.18
C LEU A 49 -1.30 11.65 5.63
N GLY A 50 -2.23 12.58 5.81
CA GLY A 50 -2.19 13.91 5.19
C GLY A 50 -2.33 13.83 3.67
N ARG A 51 -3.18 12.92 3.18
CA ARG A 51 -3.42 12.64 1.76
C ARG A 51 -4.91 12.80 1.43
N PRO A 52 -5.27 13.09 0.17
CA PRO A 52 -6.65 12.99 -0.30
C PRO A 52 -7.23 11.60 -0.07
N VAL A 53 -8.54 11.51 0.19
CA VAL A 53 -9.22 10.22 0.40
C VAL A 53 -9.24 9.38 -0.87
N GLU A 54 -9.31 10.03 -2.03
CA GLU A 54 -9.30 9.40 -3.35
C GLU A 54 -8.00 8.65 -3.59
N GLU A 55 -6.85 9.20 -3.19
CA GLU A 55 -5.55 8.52 -3.28
C GLU A 55 -5.52 7.29 -2.37
N VAL A 56 -6.00 7.40 -1.13
CA VAL A 56 -6.10 6.27 -0.20
C VAL A 56 -6.99 5.16 -0.76
N GLN A 57 -8.11 5.52 -1.37
CA GLN A 57 -9.00 4.58 -2.05
C GLN A 57 -8.34 3.96 -3.28
N GLY A 58 -7.57 4.74 -4.04
CA GLY A 58 -6.76 4.28 -5.16
C GLY A 58 -5.75 3.21 -4.75
N TRP A 59 -4.98 3.47 -3.70
CA TRP A 59 -3.96 2.54 -3.18
C TRP A 59 -4.58 1.28 -2.58
N THR A 60 -5.58 1.44 -1.71
CA THR A 60 -6.22 0.32 -1.01
C THR A 60 -7.12 -0.51 -1.95
N GLY A 61 -7.81 0.12 -2.89
CA GLY A 61 -8.60 -0.53 -3.93
C GLY A 61 -7.74 -1.14 -5.03
N GLY A 62 -6.53 -0.62 -5.21
CA GLY A 62 -5.57 -1.09 -6.19
C GLY A 62 -5.69 -0.52 -7.58
N ALA A 63 -6.46 0.56 -7.72
CA ALA A 63 -6.50 1.36 -8.93
C ALA A 63 -5.21 2.18 -9.11
N GLU A 64 -4.47 2.44 -8.03
CA GLU A 64 -3.22 3.20 -8.03
C GLU A 64 -2.06 2.42 -7.40
N THR A 65 -0.85 2.79 -7.81
CA THR A 65 0.39 2.32 -7.20
C THR A 65 0.61 3.03 -5.88
N VAL A 66 0.94 2.25 -4.86
CA VAL A 66 1.29 2.76 -3.54
C VAL A 66 2.61 3.52 -3.60
N ASP A 67 2.63 4.71 -3.00
CA ASP A 67 3.79 5.58 -2.87
C ASP A 67 4.72 5.14 -1.72
N ASP A 68 6.03 5.30 -1.88
CA ASP A 68 7.05 4.93 -0.90
C ASP A 68 6.93 5.75 0.39
N ASP A 69 6.63 7.04 0.25
CA ASP A 69 6.50 7.95 1.38
C ASP A 69 5.29 7.61 2.27
N VAL A 70 4.26 7.04 1.65
CA VAL A 70 3.04 6.61 2.32
C VAL A 70 3.31 5.38 3.18
N ILE A 71 4.12 4.44 2.70
CA ILE A 71 4.52 3.26 3.48
C ILE A 71 5.39 3.65 4.68
N MET A 72 6.36 4.54 4.48
CA MET A 72 7.15 5.06 5.59
C MET A 72 6.28 5.72 6.66
N LYS A 73 5.32 6.54 6.25
CA LYS A 73 4.39 7.24 7.16
C LYS A 73 3.44 6.27 7.86
N ALA A 74 2.89 5.30 7.13
CA ALA A 74 1.99 4.27 7.68
C ALA A 74 2.68 3.49 8.81
N ARG A 75 3.96 3.12 8.64
CA ARG A 75 4.75 2.48 9.70
C ARG A 75 4.99 3.38 10.89
N GLY A 76 5.26 4.66 10.67
CA GLY A 76 5.38 5.65 11.75
C GLY A 76 4.11 5.70 12.60
N ILE A 77 2.95 5.87 11.95
CA ILE A 77 1.64 5.93 12.60
C ILE A 77 1.33 4.63 13.34
N ALA A 78 1.57 3.48 12.71
CA ALA A 78 1.32 2.18 13.33
C ALA A 78 2.15 1.99 14.61
N LYS A 79 3.44 2.37 14.56
CA LYS A 79 4.34 2.33 15.72
C LYS A 79 3.85 3.27 16.84
N GLU A 80 3.47 4.50 16.52
CA GLU A 80 2.96 5.47 17.51
C GLU A 80 1.67 4.99 18.18
N ARG A 81 0.83 4.24 17.46
CA ARG A 81 -0.45 3.72 17.95
C ARG A 81 -0.36 2.32 18.55
N GLY A 82 0.81 1.67 18.51
CA GLY A 82 0.98 0.29 18.97
C GLY A 82 0.24 -0.75 18.13
N ILE A 83 0.12 -0.51 16.82
CA ILE A 83 -0.55 -1.40 15.86
C ILE A 83 0.49 -2.22 15.11
N GLU A 84 0.34 -3.54 15.11
CA GLU A 84 1.13 -4.46 14.30
C GLU A 84 0.56 -4.52 12.88
N ILE A 85 1.32 -4.07 11.87
CA ILE A 85 0.88 -3.96 10.47
C ILE A 85 1.69 -4.83 9.49
N GLU A 86 2.73 -5.48 9.99
CA GLU A 86 3.60 -6.45 9.31
C GLU A 86 3.60 -7.77 10.08
#